data_AF-A0A218Z9M3-F1
#
_entry.id   AF-A0A218Z9M3-F1
#
_cell.length_a   1.000
_cell.length_b   1.000
_cell.length_c   1.000
_cell.angle_alpha   90.00
_cell.angle_beta   90.00
_cell.angle_gamma   90.00
#
_symmetry.space_group_name_H-M   'P 1'
#
loop_
_entity.id
_entity.type
_entity.pdbx_description
1 polymer ?
#
loop_
_entity_poly.entity_id
_entity_poly.type
_entity_poly.pdbx_seq_one_letter_code
_entity_poly.pdbx_strand_id
1 'polypeptide(L)'
;MAIAPAIEFTKRKKILALENGYHGGLLSFPMPLDPTNTNLPHDFILAPYNDVERNPLSRPDHNVLLQRSLSKWVGGSMTVGAFGGRKDIMSMFDLRTGALRHSGTFNNNVVTMAAGFCGLDVSDESEVERLNAMGEHLLQRIQALLVGDGMRAFKTESELDPLSPLKKELERPFEGIVPDGAAAANSVKLPSREQRNPNGITGQGSMLNIHFYGPSENIWKALFWHHMLDHGICLAQRGLWL
;
A
#
# COMPACT_ATOMS: atom_id res chain seq x y z
N MET A 1 -16.01 -0.63 4.66
CA MET A 1 -17.10 -1.62 4.84
C MET A 1 -16.66 -2.89 5.57
N ALA A 2 -15.46 -3.45 5.34
CA ALA A 2 -14.98 -4.68 5.98
C ALA A 2 -14.96 -4.66 7.55
N ILE A 3 -14.85 -3.49 8.18
CA ILE A 3 -14.86 -3.36 9.65
C ILE A 3 -16.19 -3.81 10.26
N ALA A 4 -17.33 -3.43 9.68
CA ALA A 4 -18.65 -3.74 10.24
C ALA A 4 -18.91 -5.24 10.42
N PRO A 5 -18.71 -6.11 9.40
CA PRO A 5 -18.85 -7.55 9.59
C PRO A 5 -17.76 -8.12 10.50
N ALA A 6 -16.56 -7.55 10.56
CA ALA A 6 -15.54 -8.04 11.50
C ALA A 6 -15.96 -7.82 12.97
N ILE A 7 -16.51 -6.63 13.29
CA ILE A 7 -17.06 -6.33 14.61
C ILE A 7 -18.25 -7.22 14.91
N GLU A 8 -19.19 -7.35 13.97
CA GLU A 8 -20.40 -8.14 14.18
C GLU A 8 -20.09 -9.63 14.38
N PHE A 9 -19.15 -10.18 13.61
CA PHE A 9 -18.76 -11.58 13.70
C PHE A 9 -18.00 -11.90 14.98
N THR A 10 -17.07 -11.03 15.39
CA THR A 10 -16.21 -11.27 16.57
C THR A 10 -16.78 -10.77 17.87
N LYS A 11 -17.75 -9.84 17.80
CA LYS A 11 -18.24 -9.04 18.93
C LYS A 11 -17.15 -8.22 19.63
N ARG A 12 -16.01 -7.99 18.97
CA ARG A 12 -14.89 -7.18 19.49
C ARG A 12 -14.94 -5.76 18.92
N LYS A 13 -14.48 -4.78 19.71
CA LYS A 13 -14.49 -3.35 19.34
C LYS A 13 -13.12 -2.79 18.95
N LYS A 14 -12.05 -3.40 19.47
CA LYS A 14 -10.67 -3.00 19.20
C LYS A 14 -10.24 -3.44 17.80
N ILE A 15 -9.68 -2.51 17.04
CA ILE A 15 -9.22 -2.73 15.67
C ILE A 15 -7.75 -2.36 15.60
N LEU A 16 -6.90 -3.31 15.23
CA LEU A 16 -5.52 -2.97 14.91
C LEU A 16 -5.45 -2.34 13.52
N ALA A 17 -4.82 -1.18 13.41
CA ALA A 17 -4.41 -0.58 12.16
C ALA A 17 -2.90 -0.31 12.18
N LEU A 18 -2.32 -0.10 11.00
CA LEU A 18 -0.89 0.17 10.88
C LEU A 18 -0.65 1.67 10.75
N GLU A 19 0.39 2.15 11.43
CA GLU A 19 0.86 3.54 11.31
C GLU A 19 1.12 3.87 9.83
N ASN A 20 0.64 5.03 9.39
CA ASN A 20 0.66 5.52 8.00
C ASN A 20 -0.11 4.66 6.99
N GLY A 21 -0.93 3.73 7.48
CA GLY A 21 -1.88 2.98 6.67
C GLY A 21 -2.97 3.88 6.10
N TYR A 22 -3.29 3.68 4.81
CA TYR A 22 -4.38 4.37 4.13
C TYR A 22 -5.41 3.35 3.62
N HIS A 23 -6.63 3.42 4.15
CA HIS A 23 -7.75 2.55 3.80
C HIS A 23 -8.97 3.32 3.26
N GLY A 24 -8.78 4.59 2.91
CA GLY A 24 -9.80 5.51 2.42
C GLY A 24 -9.88 6.79 3.25
N GLY A 25 -10.65 7.78 2.78
CA GLY A 25 -10.72 9.10 3.41
C GLY A 25 -11.19 9.12 4.87
N LEU A 26 -11.93 8.10 5.32
CA LEU A 26 -12.40 7.98 6.71
C LEU A 26 -11.62 6.93 7.54
N LEU A 27 -10.53 6.40 6.98
CA LEU A 27 -9.68 5.37 7.59
C LEU A 27 -8.22 5.60 7.12
N SER A 28 -7.66 6.74 7.49
CA SER A 28 -6.29 7.15 7.19
C SER A 28 -5.54 7.36 8.50
N PHE A 29 -4.33 6.82 8.63
CA PHE A 29 -3.58 6.87 9.89
C PHE A 29 -2.23 7.57 9.73
N PRO A 30 -2.17 8.82 9.23
CA PRO A 30 -0.92 9.54 9.05
C PRO A 30 -0.25 9.79 10.41
N MET A 31 1.08 9.82 10.41
CA MET A 31 1.87 10.22 11.58
C MET A 31 2.60 11.55 11.31
N PRO A 32 2.50 12.53 12.22
CA PRO A 32 1.70 12.51 13.45
C PRO A 32 0.18 12.54 13.15
N LEU A 33 -0.62 11.94 14.02
CA LEU A 33 -2.08 12.01 13.94
C LEU A 33 -2.54 13.45 14.20
N ASP A 34 -3.19 14.05 13.20
CA ASP A 34 -3.79 15.38 13.32
C ASP A 34 -5.21 15.28 13.94
N PRO A 35 -5.58 16.15 14.90
CA PRO A 35 -6.95 16.25 15.43
C PRO A 35 -8.05 16.44 14.37
N THR A 36 -7.70 16.94 13.19
CA THR A 36 -8.61 17.13 12.05
C THR A 36 -8.84 15.88 11.21
N ASN A 37 -8.21 14.75 11.57
CA ASN A 37 -8.38 13.50 10.84
C ASN A 37 -9.86 13.03 10.87
N THR A 38 -10.42 12.80 9.69
CA THR A 38 -11.82 12.42 9.48
C THR A 38 -12.09 10.93 9.74
N ASN A 39 -11.28 10.28 10.57
CA ASN A 39 -11.43 8.88 10.88
C ASN A 39 -12.76 8.58 11.57
N LEU A 40 -13.38 7.45 11.20
CA LEU A 40 -14.54 6.96 11.93
C LEU A 40 -14.18 6.67 13.39
N PRO A 41 -15.09 6.91 14.35
CA PRO A 41 -14.81 6.81 15.78
C PRO A 41 -14.82 5.34 16.27
N HIS A 42 -13.92 4.51 15.75
CA HIS A 42 -13.65 3.16 16.26
C HIS A 42 -12.45 3.14 17.21
N ASP A 43 -12.36 2.11 18.05
CA ASP A 43 -11.25 1.91 18.99
C ASP A 43 -10.04 1.33 18.25
N PHE A 44 -9.29 2.21 17.58
CA PHE A 44 -8.09 1.84 16.84
C PHE A 44 -6.86 1.72 17.74
N ILE A 45 -6.15 0.60 17.61
CA ILE A 45 -4.80 0.43 18.12
C ILE A 45 -3.87 0.57 16.93
N LEU A 46 -2.92 1.47 16.99
CA LEU A 46 -1.90 1.61 15.95
C LEU A 46 -0.68 0.78 16.30
N ALA A 47 -0.22 0.03 15.30
CA ALA A 47 1.05 -0.68 15.36
C ALA A 47 1.96 -0.21 14.23
N PRO A 48 3.27 -0.18 14.46
CA PRO A 48 4.20 0.15 13.41
C PRO A 48 4.17 -0.89 12.28
N TYR A 49 4.26 -0.41 11.03
CA TYR A 49 4.42 -1.28 9.86
C TYR A 49 5.77 -2.02 9.90
N ASN A 50 5.84 -3.27 9.40
CA ASN A 50 7.09 -4.07 9.30
C ASN A 50 7.94 -4.24 10.59
N ASP A 51 7.34 -4.09 11.77
CA ASP A 51 8.04 -4.18 13.06
C ASP A 51 7.38 -5.24 13.94
N VAL A 52 7.92 -6.45 13.84
CA VAL A 52 7.38 -7.64 14.52
C VAL A 52 7.50 -7.52 16.04
N GLU A 53 8.60 -6.95 16.53
CA GLU A 53 8.87 -6.83 17.97
C GLU A 53 7.90 -5.88 18.66
N ARG A 54 7.54 -4.78 18.00
CA ARG A 54 6.59 -3.80 18.53
C ARG A 54 5.13 -4.09 18.16
N ASN A 55 4.88 -5.11 17.34
CA ASN A 55 3.51 -5.48 16.99
C ASN A 55 2.84 -6.21 18.17
N PRO A 56 1.71 -5.70 18.69
CA PRO A 56 0.98 -6.34 19.79
C PRO A 56 0.41 -7.73 19.42
N LEU A 57 0.35 -8.08 18.13
CA LEU A 57 -0.06 -9.39 17.63
C LEU A 57 1.09 -10.42 17.53
N SER A 58 2.30 -10.11 18.00
CA SER A 58 3.41 -11.08 18.07
C SER A 58 3.13 -12.28 19.01
N ARG A 59 2.01 -12.26 19.74
CA ARG A 59 1.55 -13.35 20.59
C ARG A 59 0.56 -14.27 19.84
N PRO A 60 0.72 -15.61 19.94
CA PRO A 60 0.02 -16.60 19.12
C PRO A 60 -1.49 -16.77 19.41
N ASP A 61 -2.05 -16.04 20.37
CA ASP A 61 -3.42 -16.18 20.88
C ASP A 61 -4.46 -15.27 20.17
N HIS A 62 -4.05 -14.58 19.11
CA HIS A 62 -4.92 -13.65 18.37
C HIS A 62 -5.51 -14.28 17.10
N ASN A 63 -6.83 -14.46 17.06
CA ASN A 63 -7.54 -14.84 15.85
C ASN A 63 -7.61 -13.66 14.87
N VAL A 64 -7.00 -13.82 13.69
CA VAL A 64 -7.06 -12.86 12.59
C VAL A 64 -8.23 -13.18 11.67
N LEU A 65 -9.05 -12.18 11.36
CA LEU A 65 -10.10 -12.30 10.35
C LEU A 65 -9.55 -11.92 8.97
N LEU A 66 -9.49 -12.89 8.06
CA LEU A 66 -9.15 -12.63 6.67
C LEU A 66 -10.39 -12.17 5.89
N GLN A 67 -10.42 -10.88 5.59
CA GLN A 67 -11.32 -10.26 4.62
C GLN A 67 -10.48 -9.47 3.62
N ARG A 68 -10.93 -9.39 2.37
CA ARG A 68 -10.27 -8.65 1.30
C ARG A 68 -11.15 -7.48 0.89
N SER A 69 -10.54 -6.32 0.67
CA SER A 69 -11.19 -5.15 0.07
C SER A 69 -10.49 -4.81 -1.24
N LEU A 70 -11.26 -4.57 -2.30
CA LEU A 70 -10.79 -4.31 -3.66
C LEU A 70 -11.40 -2.99 -4.16
N SER A 71 -10.63 -2.28 -4.98
CA SER A 71 -11.04 -1.01 -5.61
C SER A 71 -10.14 -0.72 -6.81
N LYS A 72 -10.14 0.53 -7.29
CA LYS A 72 -9.26 1.01 -8.36
C LYS A 72 -9.54 0.30 -9.69
N TRP A 73 -8.53 -0.31 -10.29
CA TRP A 73 -8.57 -0.90 -11.62
C TRP A 73 -9.64 -2.00 -11.78
N VAL A 74 -10.05 -2.64 -10.68
CA VAL A 74 -11.11 -3.66 -10.66
C VAL A 74 -12.43 -3.16 -11.26
N GLY A 75 -12.68 -1.86 -11.25
CA GLY A 75 -13.89 -1.25 -11.83
C GLY A 75 -13.74 -0.84 -13.29
N GLY A 76 -12.64 -1.19 -13.96
CA GLY A 76 -12.35 -0.68 -15.32
C GLY A 76 -12.27 0.85 -15.35
N SER A 77 -11.61 1.44 -14.35
CA SER A 77 -11.53 2.89 -14.11
C SER A 77 -12.84 3.58 -13.72
N MET A 78 -13.94 2.84 -13.54
CA MET A 78 -15.20 3.36 -13.00
C MET A 78 -15.22 3.30 -11.46
N THR A 79 -16.20 3.98 -10.86
CA THR A 79 -16.39 4.00 -9.41
C THR A 79 -16.69 2.59 -8.90
N VAL A 80 -15.81 2.06 -8.05
CA VAL A 80 -15.96 0.72 -7.48
C VAL A 80 -15.35 0.62 -6.08
N GLY A 81 -15.99 -0.20 -5.25
CA GLY A 81 -15.42 -0.75 -4.04
C GLY A 81 -16.09 -2.08 -3.78
N ALA A 82 -15.30 -3.12 -3.53
CA ALA A 82 -15.78 -4.44 -3.17
C ALA A 82 -15.11 -4.91 -1.89
N PHE A 83 -15.82 -5.72 -1.10
CA PHE A 83 -15.24 -6.45 0.01
C PHE A 83 -15.79 -7.87 0.03
N GLY A 84 -14.97 -8.82 0.45
CA GLY A 84 -15.30 -10.23 0.42
C GLY A 84 -14.38 -11.04 1.33
N GLY A 85 -14.60 -12.34 1.41
CA GLY A 85 -13.79 -13.22 2.24
C GLY A 85 -14.55 -14.48 2.61
N ARG A 86 -14.35 -14.96 3.83
CA ARG A 86 -14.98 -16.19 4.33
C ARG A 86 -16.51 -16.15 4.19
N LYS A 87 -17.08 -17.27 3.74
CA LYS A 87 -18.52 -17.42 3.46
C LYS A 87 -19.40 -17.21 4.69
N ASP A 88 -18.97 -17.70 5.85
CA ASP A 88 -19.69 -17.53 7.12
C ASP A 88 -19.83 -16.04 7.50
N ILE A 89 -18.78 -15.25 7.32
CA ILE A 89 -18.83 -13.81 7.52
C ILE A 89 -19.74 -13.13 6.48
N MET A 90 -19.59 -13.48 5.19
CA MET A 90 -20.39 -12.87 4.13
C MET A 90 -21.89 -13.24 4.23
N SER A 91 -22.21 -14.40 4.81
CA SER A 91 -23.60 -14.84 5.04
C SER A 91 -24.38 -13.90 5.97
N MET A 92 -23.70 -13.07 6.77
CA MET A 92 -24.36 -12.04 7.58
C MET A 92 -25.04 -10.96 6.74
N PHE A 93 -24.70 -10.81 5.44
CA PHE A 93 -25.37 -9.90 4.51
C PHE A 93 -26.48 -10.58 3.69
N ASP A 94 -26.78 -11.86 3.92
CA ASP A 94 -27.91 -12.53 3.27
C ASP A 94 -29.20 -11.79 3.62
N LEU A 95 -29.97 -11.37 2.61
CA LEU A 95 -31.18 -10.59 2.83
C LEU A 95 -32.27 -11.36 3.58
N ARG A 96 -32.26 -12.69 3.49
CA ARG A 96 -33.27 -13.60 4.07
C ARG A 96 -32.98 -13.92 5.53
N THR A 97 -31.71 -14.10 5.89
CA THR A 97 -31.31 -14.65 7.20
C THR A 97 -30.22 -13.85 7.91
N GLY A 98 -29.54 -12.95 7.21
CA GLY A 98 -28.39 -12.20 7.71
C GLY A 98 -28.76 -11.04 8.64
N ALA A 99 -27.87 -10.73 9.57
CA ALA A 99 -28.03 -9.65 10.54
C ALA A 99 -27.65 -8.26 10.00
N LEU A 100 -26.89 -8.19 8.91
CA LEU A 100 -26.35 -6.96 8.36
C LEU A 100 -27.08 -6.54 7.08
N ARG A 101 -27.23 -5.22 6.91
CA ARG A 101 -27.74 -4.61 5.69
C ARG A 101 -26.62 -3.85 4.99
N HIS A 102 -26.56 -3.96 3.67
CA HIS A 102 -25.67 -3.17 2.83
C HIS A 102 -26.48 -2.57 1.68
N SER A 103 -26.80 -1.28 1.83
CA SER A 103 -27.41 -0.49 0.77
C SER A 103 -26.35 0.31 0.00
N GLY A 104 -26.77 0.87 -1.12
CA GLY A 104 -25.98 1.82 -1.91
C GLY A 104 -26.51 1.89 -3.34
N THR A 105 -26.98 3.07 -3.76
CA THR A 105 -27.66 3.29 -5.05
C THR A 105 -26.83 2.86 -6.24
N PHE A 106 -25.51 3.05 -6.16
CA PHE A 106 -24.58 2.79 -7.27
C PHE A 106 -23.80 1.48 -7.13
N ASN A 107 -24.10 0.64 -6.13
CA ASN A 107 -23.33 -0.58 -5.85
C ASN A 107 -23.29 -1.54 -7.05
N ASN A 108 -24.39 -1.63 -7.81
CA ASN A 108 -24.53 -2.49 -8.98
C ASN A 108 -24.79 -1.70 -10.27
N ASN A 109 -24.29 -0.46 -10.36
CA ASN A 109 -24.50 0.34 -11.56
C ASN A 109 -23.92 -0.35 -12.80
N VAL A 110 -24.69 -0.40 -13.89
CA VAL A 110 -24.37 -1.21 -15.07
C VAL A 110 -23.07 -0.82 -15.76
N VAL A 111 -22.67 0.45 -15.66
CA VAL A 111 -21.43 0.96 -16.26
C VAL A 111 -20.22 0.37 -15.55
N THR A 112 -20.15 0.45 -14.21
CA THR A 112 -19.06 -0.19 -13.45
C THR A 112 -19.05 -1.70 -13.65
N MET A 113 -20.22 -2.36 -13.70
CA MET A 113 -20.28 -3.81 -13.89
C MET A 113 -19.72 -4.23 -15.24
N ALA A 114 -20.10 -3.54 -16.32
CA ALA A 114 -19.60 -3.82 -17.67
C ALA A 114 -18.11 -3.46 -17.83
N ALA A 115 -17.68 -2.30 -17.33
CA ALA A 115 -16.29 -1.86 -17.40
C ALA A 115 -15.36 -2.75 -16.57
N GLY A 116 -15.77 -3.14 -15.36
CA GLY A 116 -15.03 -4.06 -14.51
C GLY A 116 -14.91 -5.45 -15.14
N PHE A 117 -15.99 -5.98 -15.73
CA PHE A 117 -15.94 -7.25 -16.45
C PHE A 117 -14.94 -7.22 -17.60
N CYS A 118 -15.02 -6.22 -18.49
CA CYS A 118 -14.07 -6.08 -19.59
C CYS A 118 -12.63 -5.85 -19.08
N GLY A 119 -12.46 -5.05 -18.02
CA GLY A 119 -11.15 -4.75 -17.43
C GLY A 119 -10.47 -5.98 -16.81
N LEU A 120 -11.26 -6.86 -16.18
CA LEU A 120 -10.76 -8.12 -15.63
C LEU A 120 -10.43 -9.14 -16.73
N ASP A 121 -11.15 -9.12 -17.84
CA ASP A 121 -10.87 -10.00 -19.00
C ASP A 121 -9.53 -9.69 -19.66
N VAL A 122 -9.12 -8.41 -19.68
CA VAL A 122 -7.80 -7.99 -20.21
C VAL A 122 -6.68 -8.01 -19.17
N SER A 123 -7.01 -8.16 -17.88
CA SER A 123 -6.04 -8.15 -16.77
C SER A 123 -5.91 -9.54 -16.16
N ASP A 124 -5.54 -10.51 -16.99
CA ASP A 124 -5.29 -11.87 -16.55
C ASP A 124 -3.94 -12.01 -15.80
N GLU A 125 -3.66 -13.21 -15.31
CA GLU A 125 -2.43 -13.52 -14.59
C GLU A 125 -1.17 -13.23 -15.43
N SER A 126 -1.21 -13.53 -16.73
CA SER A 126 -0.08 -13.32 -17.63
C SER A 126 0.22 -11.84 -17.86
N GLU A 127 -0.81 -11.00 -17.96
CA GLU A 127 -0.63 -9.55 -18.09
C GLU A 127 -0.15 -8.92 -16.78
N VAL A 128 -0.61 -9.42 -15.62
CA VAL A 128 -0.09 -9.01 -14.31
C VAL A 128 1.40 -9.36 -14.17
N GLU A 129 1.79 -10.58 -14.55
CA GLU A 129 3.19 -11.02 -14.56
C GLU A 129 4.04 -10.16 -15.49
N ARG A 130 3.56 -9.91 -16.71
CA ARG A 130 4.24 -9.07 -17.71
C ARG A 130 4.45 -7.64 -17.22
N LEU A 131 3.41 -7.02 -16.64
CA LEU A 131 3.49 -5.67 -16.06
C LEU A 131 4.46 -5.62 -14.87
N ASN A 132 4.46 -6.65 -14.01
CA ASN A 132 5.40 -6.74 -12.91
C ASN A 132 6.84 -6.88 -13.40
N ALA A 133 7.10 -7.75 -14.37
CA ALA A 133 8.43 -7.92 -14.96
C ALA A 133 8.94 -6.62 -15.61
N MET A 134 8.05 -5.89 -16.30
CA MET A 134 8.41 -4.61 -16.91
C MET A 134 8.74 -3.54 -15.87
N GLY A 135 7.98 -3.45 -14.77
CA GLY A 135 8.26 -2.52 -13.68
C GLY A 135 9.54 -2.86 -12.93
N GLU A 136 9.82 -4.15 -12.71
CA GLU A 136 11.06 -4.62 -12.12
C GLU A 136 12.27 -4.28 -13.01
N HIS A 137 12.16 -4.50 -14.32
CA HIS A 137 13.21 -4.12 -15.26
C HIS A 137 13.44 -2.60 -15.28
N LEU A 138 12.38 -1.79 -15.21
CA LEU A 138 12.49 -0.34 -15.09
C LEU A 138 13.22 0.07 -13.80
N LEU A 139 12.84 -0.51 -12.67
CA LEU A 139 13.49 -0.28 -11.37
C LEU A 139 14.99 -0.55 -11.45
N GLN A 140 15.36 -1.73 -11.95
CA GLN A 140 16.75 -2.17 -12.05
C GLN A 140 17.57 -1.24 -12.95
N ARG A 141 17.00 -0.82 -14.10
CA ARG A 141 17.67 0.12 -15.01
C ARG A 141 17.89 1.49 -14.39
N ILE A 142 16.89 2.02 -13.68
CA ILE A 142 17.06 3.31 -13.02
C ILE A 142 18.10 3.20 -11.91
N GLN A 143 18.06 2.14 -11.10
CA GLN A 143 19.07 1.90 -10.06
C GLN A 143 20.48 1.80 -10.64
N ALA A 144 20.66 1.09 -11.76
CA ALA A 144 21.95 0.97 -12.44
C ALA A 144 22.49 2.32 -12.92
N LEU A 145 21.63 3.19 -13.48
CA LEU A 145 22.01 4.55 -13.89
C LEU A 145 22.42 5.40 -12.68
N LEU A 146 21.62 5.39 -11.61
CA LEU A 146 21.94 6.12 -10.38
C LEU A 146 23.30 5.68 -9.81
N VAL A 147 23.56 4.38 -9.77
CA VAL A 147 24.84 3.83 -9.31
C VAL A 147 25.99 4.22 -10.24
N GLY A 148 25.78 4.15 -11.56
CA GLY A 148 26.76 4.53 -12.59
C GLY A 148 27.20 5.99 -12.48
N ASP A 149 26.27 6.88 -12.16
CA ASP A 149 26.51 8.31 -11.98
C ASP A 149 27.05 8.67 -10.57
N GLY A 150 27.36 7.67 -9.75
CA GLY A 150 27.90 7.86 -8.40
C GLY A 150 26.87 8.25 -7.33
N MET A 151 25.57 8.19 -7.66
CA MET A 151 24.47 8.35 -6.71
C MET A 151 24.23 7.02 -5.97
N ARG A 152 25.03 6.75 -4.93
CA ARG A 152 24.96 5.54 -4.08
C ARG A 152 24.07 5.76 -2.83
N ALA A 153 23.35 4.72 -2.39
CA ALA A 153 22.12 4.82 -1.61
C ALA A 153 22.20 4.65 -0.05
N PHE A 154 21.17 5.23 0.62
CA PHE A 154 20.49 5.00 1.94
C PHE A 154 21.19 5.22 3.33
N LYS A 155 20.48 5.85 4.28
CA LYS A 155 20.90 6.40 5.61
C LYS A 155 21.04 5.36 6.76
N THR A 156 21.81 5.69 7.83
CA THR A 156 21.88 4.95 9.13
C THR A 156 20.79 5.39 10.09
N GLU A 157 20.45 4.48 11.01
CA GLU A 157 19.49 4.56 12.12
C GLU A 157 19.42 5.84 12.97
N SER A 158 20.44 6.69 13.04
CA SER A 158 20.61 7.63 14.16
C SER A 158 20.04 9.04 13.99
N GLU A 159 19.48 9.41 12.82
CA GLU A 159 19.03 10.79 12.55
C GLU A 159 17.67 10.88 11.83
N LEU A 160 16.90 9.79 11.79
CA LEU A 160 15.55 9.80 11.25
C LEU A 160 14.58 9.69 12.42
N ASP A 161 13.57 10.56 12.43
CA ASP A 161 12.47 10.51 13.39
C ASP A 161 11.98 9.05 13.50
N PRO A 162 12.03 8.43 14.70
CA PRO A 162 11.57 7.07 14.91
C PRO A 162 10.10 6.84 14.53
N LEU A 163 9.33 7.91 14.28
CA LEU A 163 7.94 7.88 13.82
C LEU A 163 7.78 7.99 12.29
N SER A 164 8.88 8.14 11.53
CA SER A 164 8.79 8.33 10.08
C SER A 164 8.46 7.02 9.34
N PRO A 165 7.32 6.93 8.62
CA PRO A 165 6.97 5.76 7.79
C PRO A 165 7.99 5.42 6.73
N LEU A 166 8.72 6.43 6.24
CA LEU A 166 9.77 6.29 5.22
C LEU A 166 10.90 5.36 5.67
N LYS A 167 11.15 5.25 6.98
CA LYS A 167 12.20 4.39 7.54
C LYS A 167 11.96 2.90 7.25
N LYS A 168 10.70 2.46 7.17
CA LYS A 168 10.36 1.02 7.16
C LYS A 168 10.09 0.43 5.78
N GLU A 169 9.72 1.23 4.79
CA GLU A 169 9.76 0.80 3.37
C GLU A 169 11.19 0.71 2.84
N LEU A 170 12.11 1.53 3.37
CA LEU A 170 13.52 1.54 2.96
C LEU A 170 14.33 0.35 3.49
N GLU A 171 14.07 -0.08 4.73
CA GLU A 171 14.88 -1.08 5.42
C GLU A 171 14.49 -2.53 5.08
N ARG A 172 13.27 -2.75 4.55
CA ARG A 172 12.81 -4.06 4.09
C ARG A 172 12.00 -3.88 2.80
N PRO A 173 12.52 -4.29 1.63
CA PRO A 173 11.65 -4.43 0.45
C PRO A 173 10.44 -5.28 0.84
N PHE A 174 9.28 -4.99 0.24
CA PHE A 174 8.09 -5.81 0.47
C PHE A 174 8.40 -7.25 0.07
N GLU A 175 8.62 -8.13 1.06
CA GLU A 175 8.85 -9.56 0.79
C GLU A 175 7.53 -10.30 0.47
N GLY A 176 6.38 -9.65 0.71
CA GLY A 176 5.06 -10.26 0.55
C GLY A 176 4.86 -11.49 1.43
N ILE A 177 3.68 -12.11 1.33
CA ILE A 177 3.54 -13.52 1.68
C ILE A 177 3.96 -14.28 0.44
N VAL A 178 5.19 -14.79 0.43
CA VAL A 178 5.64 -15.76 -0.57
C VAL A 178 4.87 -17.06 -0.29
N PRO A 179 4.05 -17.58 -1.22
CA PRO A 179 3.49 -18.92 -1.08
C PRO A 179 4.64 -19.91 -0.92
N ASP A 180 4.57 -20.82 0.06
CA ASP A 180 5.62 -21.80 0.35
C ASP A 180 6.19 -22.41 -0.95
N GLY A 181 7.45 -22.08 -1.28
CA GLY A 181 8.19 -22.66 -2.42
C GLY A 181 8.64 -21.69 -3.52
N ALA A 182 8.16 -20.44 -3.57
CA ALA A 182 8.60 -19.48 -4.59
C ALA A 182 9.68 -18.52 -4.04
N ALA A 183 10.92 -18.97 -3.89
CA ALA A 183 12.02 -18.05 -3.55
C ALA A 183 12.00 -16.84 -4.51
N ALA A 184 11.91 -15.62 -3.96
CA ALA A 184 12.08 -14.40 -4.74
C ALA A 184 13.50 -14.41 -5.33
N ALA A 185 13.62 -14.89 -6.56
CA ALA A 185 14.91 -15.29 -7.14
C ALA A 185 15.84 -14.11 -7.44
N ASN A 186 15.45 -12.86 -7.17
CA ASN A 186 16.23 -11.67 -7.52
C ASN A 186 16.15 -10.57 -6.44
N SER A 187 16.38 -10.90 -5.16
CA SER A 187 16.71 -9.85 -4.19
C SER A 187 18.13 -9.36 -4.46
N VAL A 188 18.24 -8.17 -5.05
CA VAL A 188 19.52 -7.47 -5.18
C VAL A 188 20.08 -7.27 -3.76
N LYS A 189 21.20 -7.93 -3.42
CA LYS A 189 21.90 -7.71 -2.16
C LYS A 189 22.33 -6.25 -2.07
N LEU A 190 21.70 -5.49 -1.17
CA LEU A 190 22.05 -4.10 -0.93
C LEU A 190 23.48 -4.01 -0.32
N PRO A 191 24.34 -3.09 -0.81
CA PRO A 191 25.71 -2.91 -0.33
C PRO A 191 25.81 -2.23 1.06
N SER A 192 26.99 -2.29 1.67
CA SER A 192 27.28 -1.91 3.07
C SER A 192 27.24 -0.41 3.41
N ARG A 193 27.10 -0.16 4.72
CA ARG A 193 26.55 1.01 5.44
C ARG A 193 27.28 2.37 5.38
N GLU A 194 28.38 2.58 4.64
CA GLU A 194 29.31 3.71 4.96
C GLU A 194 29.57 4.81 3.91
N GLN A 195 28.87 4.90 2.77
CA GLN A 195 29.12 5.99 1.78
C GLN A 195 27.81 6.43 1.10
N ARG A 196 27.33 7.67 1.33
CA ARG A 196 25.89 8.04 1.17
C ARG A 196 25.62 9.37 0.47
N ASN A 197 24.59 9.40 -0.39
CA ASN A 197 24.12 10.56 -1.19
C ASN A 197 22.56 10.67 -1.27
N PRO A 198 21.98 11.77 -1.82
CA PRO A 198 20.66 12.30 -1.44
C PRO A 198 19.39 11.75 -2.12
N ASN A 199 19.41 10.79 -3.06
CA ASN A 199 18.19 10.30 -3.73
C ASN A 199 18.18 8.76 -3.87
N GLY A 200 17.01 8.12 -3.90
CA GLY A 200 16.87 6.66 -4.04
C GLY A 200 15.51 6.22 -4.58
N ILE A 201 15.44 4.99 -5.13
CA ILE A 201 14.22 4.42 -5.71
C ILE A 201 14.00 3.01 -5.18
N THR A 202 12.77 2.73 -4.75
CA THR A 202 12.30 1.42 -4.30
C THR A 202 11.07 1.00 -5.11
N GLY A 203 10.72 -0.29 -5.07
CA GLY A 203 9.55 -0.78 -5.77
C GLY A 203 9.42 -2.29 -5.71
N GLN A 204 8.30 -2.80 -6.22
CA GLN A 204 8.07 -4.21 -6.46
C GLN A 204 7.14 -4.37 -7.67
N GLY A 205 7.58 -5.13 -8.67
CA GLY A 205 6.81 -5.31 -9.89
C GLY A 205 6.50 -3.96 -10.54
N SER A 206 5.23 -3.71 -10.88
CA SER A 206 4.81 -2.45 -11.51
C SER A 206 4.70 -1.26 -10.54
N MET A 207 4.95 -1.45 -9.24
CA MET A 207 4.87 -0.39 -8.23
C MET A 207 6.25 0.21 -7.98
N LEU A 208 6.42 1.51 -8.25
CA LEU A 208 7.67 2.25 -8.06
C LEU A 208 7.46 3.45 -7.14
N ASN A 209 8.38 3.66 -6.21
CA ASN A 209 8.45 4.80 -5.31
C ASN A 209 9.80 5.51 -5.49
N ILE A 210 9.75 6.83 -5.65
CA ILE A 210 10.93 7.69 -5.75
C ILE A 210 11.06 8.48 -4.46
N HIS A 211 12.25 8.44 -3.88
CA HIS A 211 12.56 9.07 -2.61
C HIS A 211 13.66 10.11 -2.78
N PHE A 212 13.48 11.23 -2.10
CA PHE A 212 14.45 12.32 -2.01
C PHE A 212 14.88 12.44 -0.55
N TYR A 213 16.14 12.80 -0.30
CA TYR A 213 16.74 12.84 1.03
C TYR A 213 17.64 14.06 1.21
N GLY A 214 17.92 14.39 2.47
CA GLY A 214 18.85 15.44 2.86
C GLY A 214 18.20 16.81 3.04
N PRO A 215 18.98 17.84 3.42
CA PRO A 215 18.46 19.15 3.80
C PRO A 215 17.73 19.89 2.67
N SER A 216 17.91 19.44 1.42
CA SER A 216 17.29 20.02 0.22
C SER A 216 16.24 19.10 -0.41
N GLU A 217 15.70 18.12 0.32
CA GLU A 217 14.70 17.15 -0.15
C GLU A 217 13.56 17.81 -0.95
N ASN A 218 12.93 18.84 -0.38
CA ASN A 218 11.81 19.53 -1.01
C ASN A 218 12.20 20.20 -2.34
N ILE A 219 13.42 20.72 -2.42
CA ILE A 219 13.96 21.35 -3.64
C ILE A 219 14.22 20.28 -4.69
N TRP A 220 14.86 19.17 -4.32
CA TRP A 220 15.11 18.06 -5.25
C TRP A 220 13.83 17.44 -5.77
N LYS A 221 12.84 17.24 -4.88
CA LYS A 221 11.51 16.78 -5.25
C LYS A 221 10.88 17.73 -6.26
N ALA A 222 10.84 19.04 -5.97
CA ALA A 222 10.27 20.04 -6.88
C ALA A 222 10.99 20.07 -8.24
N LEU A 223 12.33 20.08 -8.25
CA LEU A 223 13.13 20.06 -9.48
C LEU A 223 12.86 18.81 -10.30
N PHE A 224 12.77 17.64 -9.68
CA PHE A 224 12.42 16.40 -10.36
C PHE A 224 11.03 16.49 -11.01
N TRP A 225 10.03 16.99 -10.29
CA TRP A 225 8.68 17.18 -10.85
C TRP A 225 8.68 18.11 -12.05
N HIS A 226 9.31 19.27 -11.95
CA HIS A 226 9.41 20.22 -13.06
C HIS A 226 10.17 19.62 -14.25
N HIS A 227 11.27 18.93 -14.00
CA HIS A 227 12.03 18.26 -15.06
C HIS A 227 11.22 17.20 -15.79
N MET A 228 10.45 16.38 -15.07
CA MET A 228 9.56 15.39 -15.67
C MET A 228 8.47 16.05 -16.53
N LEU A 229 7.87 17.14 -16.02
CA LEU A 229 6.87 17.91 -16.76
C LEU A 229 7.43 18.54 -18.04
N ASP A 230 8.64 19.10 -17.98
CA ASP A 230 9.32 19.68 -19.16
C ASP A 230 9.59 18.63 -20.25
N HIS A 231 9.71 17.35 -19.87
CA HIS A 231 9.86 16.22 -20.79
C HIS A 231 8.52 15.57 -21.17
N GLY A 232 7.39 16.21 -20.84
CA GLY A 232 6.05 15.71 -21.15
C GLY A 232 5.63 14.51 -20.32
N ILE A 233 6.33 14.22 -19.22
CA ILE A 233 6.02 13.12 -18.31
C ILE A 233 5.16 13.66 -17.16
N CYS A 234 3.85 13.45 -17.27
CA CYS A 234 2.92 13.75 -16.18
C CYS A 234 2.95 12.62 -15.15
N LEU A 235 3.63 12.85 -14.05
CA LEU A 235 3.58 11.98 -12.88
C LEU A 235 2.45 12.48 -11.94
N ALA A 236 1.90 11.59 -11.12
CA ALA A 236 0.97 11.95 -10.06
C ALA A 236 1.55 11.50 -8.72
N GLN A 237 1.53 12.37 -7.71
CA GLN A 237 1.93 11.98 -6.37
C GLN A 237 0.91 10.97 -5.81
N ARG A 238 1.38 9.80 -5.39
CA ARG A 238 0.53 8.81 -4.73
C ARG A 238 0.46 9.16 -3.24
N GLY A 239 -0.75 9.44 -2.75
CA GLY A 239 -1.01 9.72 -1.33
C GLY A 239 -0.94 11.21 -1.00
N LEU A 240 -2.05 11.69 -0.42
CA LEU A 240 -2.31 13.04 0.10
C LEU A 240 -2.29 14.15 -0.97
N TRP A 241 -3.50 14.48 -1.43
CA TRP A 241 -3.81 15.80 -1.91
C TRP A 241 -3.73 16.76 -0.72
N LEU A 242 -2.83 17.76 -0.84
CA LEU A 242 -2.60 18.92 0.02
C LEU A 242 -2.15 18.63 1.46
#